data_AF-A0A1U7IYC4-F1
#
_entry.id   AF-A0A1U7IYC4-F1
#
_cell.length_a   1.000
_cell.length_b   1.000
_cell.length_c   1.000
_cell.angle_alpha   90.00
_cell.angle_beta   90.00
_cell.angle_gamma   90.00
#
_symmetry.space_group_name_H-M   'P 1'
#
loop_
_entity.id
_entity.type
_entity.pdbx_description
1 polymer ?
#
loop_
_entity_poly.entity_id
_entity_poly.type
_entity_poly.pdbx_seq_one_letter_code
_entity_poly.pdbx_strand_id
1 'polypeptide(L)'
;MPSLRLPVSLPTGTQITPPIGSGYGQLTVKNGNPVDAVFKLVDANGETLRFVYVRANEDVTLDDVGTCTCDLRFATGLDWDADQQKFRRNMALSAFSDPTEFAVKREGNTEYWTTLEVTLHPVEGGNAQTEALDETEF
;
A
#
# COMPACT_ATOMS: atom_id res chain seq x y z
N MET A 1 21.70 21.39 18.61
CA MET A 1 21.23 20.02 18.91
C MET A 1 20.09 19.72 17.95
N PRO A 2 20.04 18.58 17.26
CA PRO A 2 18.87 18.25 16.46
C PRO A 2 17.69 18.09 17.41
N SER A 3 16.56 18.74 17.11
CA SER A 3 15.37 18.69 17.95
C SER A 3 14.86 17.24 18.09
N LEU A 4 14.77 16.75 19.33
CA LEU A 4 14.11 15.50 19.72
C LEU A 4 12.59 15.64 19.57
N ARG A 5 12.09 15.84 18.34
CA ARG A 5 10.65 15.75 18.09
C ARG A 5 10.23 14.28 18.13
N LEU A 6 9.08 14.00 18.74
CA LEU A 6 8.48 12.67 18.72
C LEU A 6 8.08 12.31 17.28
N PRO A 7 8.23 11.03 16.87
CA PRO A 7 7.73 10.58 15.59
C PRO A 7 6.22 10.85 15.46
N VAL A 8 5.81 11.41 14.33
CA VAL A 8 4.41 11.53 13.94
C VAL A 8 3.95 10.27 13.20
N SER A 9 2.75 9.77 13.55
CA SER A 9 2.07 8.67 12.86
C SER A 9 0.60 9.02 12.60
N LEU A 10 0.08 8.64 11.43
CA LEU A 10 -1.35 8.80 11.11
C LEU A 10 -2.14 7.56 11.53
N PRO A 11 -3.47 7.63 11.71
CA PRO A 11 -4.30 6.44 11.89
C PRO A 11 -4.20 5.49 10.68
N THR A 12 -4.23 4.19 10.92
CA THR A 12 -4.33 3.18 9.85
C THR A 12 -5.60 3.40 9.03
N GLY A 13 -5.48 3.25 7.70
CA GLY A 13 -6.55 3.53 6.75
C GLY A 13 -6.67 4.99 6.34
N THR A 14 -5.78 5.88 6.82
CA THR A 14 -5.75 7.26 6.33
C THR A 14 -5.41 7.28 4.84
N GLN A 15 -6.33 7.80 4.03
CA GLN A 15 -6.10 8.09 2.61
C GLN A 15 -5.25 9.35 2.50
N ILE A 16 -4.03 9.22 1.98
CA ILE A 16 -3.08 10.33 1.80
C ILE A 16 -3.51 11.21 0.62
N THR A 17 -4.09 10.60 -0.41
CA THR A 17 -4.77 11.26 -1.52
C THR A 17 -6.18 10.68 -1.67
N PRO A 18 -7.15 11.44 -2.23
CA PRO A 18 -8.47 10.88 -2.53
C PRO A 18 -8.34 9.65 -3.45
N PRO A 19 -9.05 8.55 -3.15
CA PRO A 19 -9.01 7.36 -4.00
C PRO A 19 -9.59 7.64 -5.38
N ILE A 20 -8.97 7.08 -6.41
CA ILE A 20 -9.43 7.19 -7.80
C ILE A 20 -10.08 5.87 -8.22
N GLY A 21 -11.26 5.96 -8.83
CA GLY A 21 -12.02 4.80 -9.28
C GLY A 21 -12.69 4.02 -8.14
N SER A 22 -13.67 3.22 -8.53
CA SER A 22 -14.48 2.37 -7.65
C SER A 22 -14.70 1.01 -8.31
N GLY A 23 -14.89 -0.04 -7.52
CA GLY A 23 -15.20 -1.37 -8.02
C GLY A 23 -15.71 -2.27 -6.91
N TYR A 24 -15.59 -3.59 -7.10
CA TYR A 24 -15.98 -4.58 -6.09
C TYR A 24 -14.77 -5.22 -5.40
N GLY A 25 -13.56 -4.93 -5.87
CA GLY A 25 -12.34 -5.56 -5.36
C GLY A 25 -12.07 -5.19 -3.91
N GLN A 26 -11.42 -6.10 -3.19
CA GLN A 26 -10.99 -5.90 -1.81
C GLN A 26 -9.50 -6.19 -1.66
N LEU A 27 -8.77 -5.31 -0.98
CA LEU A 27 -7.35 -5.49 -0.67
C LEU A 27 -7.11 -5.36 0.83
N THR A 28 -6.62 -6.42 1.45
CA THR A 28 -6.09 -6.38 2.81
C THR A 28 -4.58 -6.23 2.77
N VAL A 29 -4.06 -5.20 3.44
CA VAL A 29 -2.63 -4.93 3.57
C VAL A 29 -2.24 -5.06 5.03
N LYS A 30 -1.24 -5.92 5.29
CA LYS A 30 -0.75 -6.22 6.65
C LYS A 30 0.64 -5.66 6.88
N ASN A 31 0.78 -4.77 7.85
CA ASN A 31 2.08 -4.22 8.22
C ASN A 31 2.60 -4.81 9.53
N GLY A 32 3.20 -6.00 9.46
CA GLY A 32 3.88 -6.65 10.60
C GLY A 32 5.26 -6.07 10.94
N ASN A 33 5.68 -4.95 10.32
CA ASN A 33 6.94 -4.32 10.64
C ASN A 33 6.86 -3.54 11.97
N PRO A 34 8.00 -3.31 12.65
CA PRO A 34 8.07 -2.45 13.83
C PRO A 34 8.00 -0.95 13.52
N VAL A 35 7.76 -0.58 12.27
CA VAL A 35 7.69 0.79 11.76
C VAL A 35 6.42 0.98 10.93
N ASP A 36 6.00 2.23 10.77
CA ASP A 36 4.82 2.55 9.97
C ASP A 36 5.10 2.36 8.48
N ALA A 37 4.03 2.28 7.69
CA ALA A 37 4.08 2.14 6.26
C ALA A 37 3.06 3.05 5.54
N VAL A 38 3.35 3.36 4.29
CA VAL A 38 2.35 3.79 3.31
C VAL A 38 2.46 2.91 2.08
N PHE A 39 1.35 2.61 1.42
CA PHE A 39 1.37 1.90 0.15
C PHE A 39 0.58 2.65 -0.92
N LYS A 40 0.99 2.46 -2.18
CA LYS A 40 0.35 2.93 -3.39
C LYS A 40 -0.10 1.74 -4.23
N LEU A 41 -1.29 1.85 -4.83
CA LEU A 41 -1.63 1.08 -6.02
C LEU A 41 -1.46 1.99 -7.23
N VAL A 42 -0.56 1.63 -8.13
CA VAL A 42 -0.21 2.42 -9.32
C VAL A 42 -0.66 1.67 -10.56
N ASP A 43 -1.52 2.28 -11.38
CA ASP A 43 -1.99 1.65 -12.61
C ASP A 43 -0.90 1.56 -13.69
N ALA A 44 -1.20 0.88 -14.80
CA ALA A 44 -0.27 0.74 -15.92
C ALA A 44 0.14 2.07 -16.60
N ASN A 45 -0.59 3.17 -16.36
CA ASN A 45 -0.27 4.50 -16.88
C ASN A 45 0.57 5.32 -15.88
N GLY A 46 0.84 4.78 -14.68
CA GLY A 46 1.52 5.49 -13.61
C GLY A 46 0.61 6.31 -12.69
N GLU A 47 -0.73 6.20 -12.83
CA GLU A 47 -1.67 6.91 -11.96
C GLU A 47 -1.80 6.20 -10.60
N THR A 48 -1.67 6.97 -9.51
CA THR A 48 -1.87 6.44 -8.15
C THR A 48 -3.36 6.35 -7.84
N LEU A 49 -3.89 5.12 -7.82
CA LEU A 49 -5.30 4.82 -7.57
C LEU A 49 -5.66 4.82 -6.07
N ARG A 50 -4.73 4.36 -5.23
CA ARG A 50 -4.84 4.32 -3.76
C ARG A 50 -3.51 4.79 -3.19
N PHE A 51 -3.54 5.58 -2.12
CA PHE A 51 -2.35 5.93 -1.34
C PHE A 51 -2.72 5.96 0.15
N VAL A 52 -2.33 4.94 0.90
CA VAL A 52 -2.91 4.66 2.23
C VAL A 52 -1.84 4.42 3.28
N TYR A 53 -2.09 4.93 4.47
CA TYR A 53 -1.25 4.76 5.66
C TYR A 53 -1.62 3.51 6.47
N VAL A 54 -0.61 2.79 6.96
CA VAL A 54 -0.76 1.61 7.82
C VAL A 54 0.27 1.68 8.94
N ARG A 55 -0.16 1.69 10.20
CA ARG A 55 0.76 1.74 11.34
C ARG A 55 1.55 0.45 11.52
N ALA A 56 2.64 0.54 12.28
CA ALA A 56 3.39 -0.62 12.73
C ALA A 56 2.49 -1.65 13.44
N ASN A 57 2.58 -2.91 13.03
CA ASN A 57 1.80 -4.05 13.55
C ASN A 57 0.28 -3.91 13.41
N GLU A 58 -0.18 -3.13 12.42
CA GLU A 58 -1.60 -2.99 12.09
C GLU A 58 -1.89 -3.45 10.65
N ASP A 59 -3.17 -3.75 10.41
CA ASP A 59 -3.70 -4.19 9.12
C ASP A 59 -4.78 -3.21 8.67
N VAL A 60 -4.94 -3.06 7.35
CA VAL A 60 -6.06 -2.31 6.75
C VAL A 60 -6.71 -3.14 5.65
N THR A 61 -8.03 -3.09 5.56
CA THR A 61 -8.78 -3.60 4.41
C THR A 61 -9.35 -2.41 3.64
N LEU A 62 -9.04 -2.35 2.35
CA LEU A 62 -9.65 -1.43 1.39
C LEU A 62 -10.75 -2.16 0.64
N ASP A 63 -11.95 -1.62 0.71
CA ASP A 63 -13.06 -2.00 -0.16
C ASP A 63 -13.08 -1.10 -1.41
N ASP A 64 -14.03 -1.39 -2.30
CA ASP A 64 -14.30 -0.64 -3.52
C ASP A 64 -13.08 -0.45 -4.44
N VAL A 65 -12.17 -1.42 -4.49
CA VAL A 65 -11.03 -1.37 -5.42
C VAL A 65 -11.53 -1.62 -6.85
N GLY A 66 -11.23 -0.68 -7.74
CA GLY A 66 -11.56 -0.76 -9.16
C GLY A 66 -10.84 -1.90 -9.86
N THR A 67 -11.37 -2.36 -11.00
CA THR A 67 -10.66 -3.31 -11.88
C THR A 67 -9.39 -2.66 -12.41
N CYS A 68 -8.25 -3.30 -12.18
CA CYS A 68 -6.95 -2.85 -12.66
C CYS A 68 -5.93 -3.98 -12.61
N THR A 69 -4.89 -3.86 -13.44
CA THR A 69 -3.60 -4.51 -13.21
C THR A 69 -2.67 -3.39 -12.74
N CYS A 70 -2.23 -3.45 -11.49
CA CYS A 70 -1.51 -2.36 -10.85
C CYS A 70 -0.30 -2.86 -10.05
N ASP A 71 0.72 -2.02 -9.97
CA ASP A 71 1.86 -2.23 -9.10
C ASP A 71 1.48 -1.85 -7.67
N LEU A 72 1.88 -2.67 -6.70
CA LEU A 72 1.84 -2.30 -5.30
C LEU A 72 3.23 -1.84 -4.86
N ARG A 73 3.35 -0.55 -4.58
CA ARG A 73 4.57 0.08 -4.07
C ARG A 73 4.35 0.51 -2.63
N PHE A 74 5.36 0.43 -1.78
CA PHE A 74 5.22 0.86 -0.40
C PHE A 74 6.51 1.49 0.13
N ALA A 75 6.33 2.39 1.09
CA ALA A 75 7.39 2.94 1.89
C ALA A 75 7.18 2.51 3.34
N THR A 76 8.25 2.16 4.03
CA THR A 76 8.26 1.99 5.48
C THR A 76 9.11 3.07 6.11
N GLY A 77 8.83 3.45 7.36
CA GLY A 77 9.65 4.41 8.07
C GLY A 77 9.00 4.97 9.33
N LEU A 78 9.64 5.99 9.87
CA LEU A 78 9.20 6.67 11.08
C LEU A 78 9.04 8.15 10.81
N ASP A 79 8.18 8.79 11.61
CA ASP A 79 8.02 10.24 11.65
C ASP A 79 7.50 10.82 10.33
N TRP A 80 6.22 10.54 10.06
CA TRP A 80 5.51 10.98 8.86
C TRP A 80 5.53 12.50 8.70
N ASP A 81 5.82 12.94 7.48
CA ASP A 81 5.71 14.31 7.02
C ASP A 81 4.51 14.41 6.07
N ALA A 82 3.41 15.01 6.54
CA ALA A 82 2.20 15.14 5.73
C ALA A 82 2.38 16.11 4.55
N ASP A 83 3.22 17.13 4.68
CA ASP A 83 3.45 18.12 3.63
C ASP A 83 4.31 17.53 2.49
N GLN A 84 5.28 16.70 2.85
CA GLN A 84 6.16 16.01 1.88
C GLN A 84 5.69 14.60 1.51
N GLN A 85 4.61 14.12 2.13
CA GLN A 85 4.06 12.77 1.99
C GLN A 85 5.12 11.65 2.09
N LYS A 86 6.03 11.76 3.06
CA LYS A 86 7.12 10.79 3.26
C LYS A 86 7.54 10.63 4.70
N PHE A 87 8.26 9.56 4.99
CA PHE A 87 8.89 9.36 6.31
C PHE A 87 10.19 10.15 6.41
N ARG A 88 10.41 10.82 7.55
CA ARG A 88 11.65 11.59 7.76
C ARG A 88 12.82 10.73 8.23
N ARG A 89 12.55 9.51 8.72
CA ARG A 89 13.58 8.66 9.34
C ARG A 89 13.44 7.21 8.91
N ASN A 90 14.59 6.57 8.65
CA ASN A 90 14.72 5.17 8.27
C ASN A 90 13.76 4.77 7.14
N MET A 91 13.59 5.66 6.16
CA MET A 91 12.69 5.41 5.05
C MET A 91 13.28 4.34 4.12
N ALA A 92 12.50 3.34 3.78
CA ALA A 92 12.82 2.35 2.76
C ALA A 92 11.65 2.20 1.80
N LEU A 93 11.93 2.18 0.50
CA LEU A 93 10.94 2.08 -0.57
C LEU A 93 11.05 0.72 -1.24
N SER A 94 9.93 0.11 -1.57
CA SER A 94 9.89 -1.19 -2.23
C SER A 94 8.65 -1.34 -3.12
N ALA A 95 8.74 -2.17 -4.15
CA ALA A 95 7.61 -2.66 -4.93
C ALA A 95 7.49 -4.17 -4.81
N PHE A 96 6.28 -4.70 -4.92
CA PHE A 96 6.11 -6.13 -5.24
C PHE A 96 6.47 -6.36 -6.70
N SER A 97 7.27 -7.39 -6.97
CA SER A 97 7.73 -7.71 -8.33
C SER A 97 6.57 -8.17 -9.23
N ASP A 98 5.59 -8.88 -8.65
CA ASP A 98 4.40 -9.32 -9.37
C ASP A 98 3.28 -8.27 -9.28
N PRO A 99 2.68 -7.87 -10.41
CA PRO A 99 1.56 -6.94 -10.40
C PRO A 99 0.32 -7.57 -9.75
N THR A 100 -0.47 -6.72 -9.11
CA THR A 100 -1.73 -7.10 -8.47
C THR A 100 -2.88 -6.94 -9.49
N GLU A 101 -3.68 -7.98 -9.69
CA GLU A 101 -4.83 -7.94 -10.62
C GLU A 101 -6.17 -7.96 -9.88
N PHE A 102 -6.93 -6.88 -10.02
CA PHE A 102 -8.34 -6.80 -9.61
C PHE A 102 -9.23 -6.92 -10.83
N ALA A 103 -10.14 -7.91 -10.83
CA ALA A 103 -11.05 -8.14 -11.93
C ALA A 103 -12.43 -8.54 -11.42
N VAL A 104 -13.46 -8.29 -12.25
CA VAL A 104 -14.81 -8.82 -12.06
C VAL A 104 -15.06 -9.86 -13.14
N LYS A 105 -15.45 -11.07 -12.73
CA LYS A 105 -15.77 -12.19 -13.62
C LYS A 105 -17.26 -12.51 -13.49
N ARG A 106 -17.91 -12.79 -14.63
CA ARG A 106 -19.32 -13.19 -14.69
C ARG A 106 -19.44 -14.65 -15.08
N GLU A 107 -20.19 -15.41 -14.30
CA GLU A 107 -20.57 -16.79 -14.61
C GLU A 107 -22.09 -16.93 -14.50
N GLY A 108 -22.77 -16.97 -15.65
CA GLY A 108 -24.23 -16.88 -15.70
C GLY A 108 -24.73 -15.56 -15.10
N ASN A 109 -25.50 -15.65 -14.01
CA ASN A 109 -26.04 -14.50 -13.28
C ASN A 109 -25.23 -14.14 -12.02
N THR A 110 -24.08 -14.79 -11.81
CA THR A 110 -23.23 -14.56 -10.64
C THR A 110 -22.02 -13.73 -11.03
N GLU A 111 -21.72 -12.71 -10.23
CA GLU A 111 -20.50 -11.91 -10.32
C GLU A 111 -19.52 -12.33 -9.23
N TYR A 112 -18.26 -12.52 -9.61
CA TYR A 112 -17.13 -12.77 -8.74
C TYR A 112 -16.15 -11.62 -8.89
N TRP A 113 -15.53 -11.21 -7.79
CA TRP A 113 -14.50 -10.18 -7.82
C TRP A 113 -13.27 -10.63 -7.05
N THR A 114 -12.15 -9.96 -7.32
CA THR A 114 -10.88 -10.27 -6.66
C THR A 114 -10.85 -9.74 -5.22
N THR A 115 -10.53 -10.63 -4.28
CA THR A 115 -10.11 -10.29 -2.92
C THR A 115 -8.66 -10.73 -2.73
N LEU A 116 -7.79 -9.83 -2.26
CA LEU A 116 -6.36 -10.11 -2.08
C LEU A 116 -5.88 -9.71 -0.69
N GLU A 117 -4.86 -10.43 -0.23
CA GLU A 117 -4.14 -10.13 1.00
C GLU A 117 -2.65 -10.06 0.69
N VAL A 118 -1.99 -9.00 1.18
CA VAL A 118 -0.56 -8.79 1.02
C VAL A 118 0.09 -8.40 2.35
N THR A 119 1.34 -8.81 2.55
CA THR A 119 2.12 -8.52 3.76
C THR A 119 3.30 -7.62 3.40
N LEU A 120 3.42 -6.47 4.04
CA LEU A 120 4.53 -5.51 3.82
C LEU A 120 5.83 -5.91 4.55
N HIS A 121 5.88 -7.12 5.09
CA HIS A 121 7.00 -7.67 5.85
C HIS A 121 7.30 -9.08 5.36
N PRO A 122 8.54 -9.57 5.51
CA PRO A 122 8.89 -10.94 5.17
C PRO A 122 8.09 -11.94 6.02
N VAL A 123 7.52 -12.95 5.36
CA VAL A 123 6.85 -14.09 6.00
C VAL A 123 7.65 -15.35 5.67
N GLU A 124 7.94 -16.17 6.69
CA GLU A 124 8.65 -17.43 6.48
C GLU A 124 7.84 -18.35 5.55
N GLY A 125 8.47 -18.80 4.45
CA GLY A 125 7.79 -19.59 3.42
C GLY A 125 6.85 -18.79 2.50
N GLY A 126 6.84 -17.45 2.60
CA GLY A 126 6.09 -16.59 1.69
C GLY A 126 6.60 -16.66 0.25
N ASN A 127 5.71 -16.37 -0.70
CA ASN A 127 6.00 -16.38 -2.14
C ASN A 127 6.17 -14.98 -2.75
N ALA A 128 5.86 -13.92 -2.01
CA ALA A 128 5.94 -12.56 -2.51
C ALA A 128 7.40 -12.09 -2.61
N GLN A 129 7.79 -11.60 -3.79
CA GLN A 129 9.08 -10.97 -4.03
C GLN A 129 8.92 -9.45 -4.05
N THR A 130 9.92 -8.75 -3.52
CA THR A 130 9.97 -7.29 -3.54
C THR A 130 11.31 -6.81 -4.04
N GLU A 131 11.30 -5.65 -4.68
CA GLU A 131 12.46 -4.95 -5.19
C GLU A 131 12.55 -3.57 -4.53
N ALA A 132 13.77 -3.10 -4.28
CA ALA A 132 13.99 -1.76 -3.76
C ALA A 132 13.68 -0.72 -4.84
N LEU A 133 13.06 0.39 -4.45
CA LEU A 133 12.78 1.53 -5.32
C LEU A 133 13.59 2.76 -4.90
N ASP A 134 13.82 3.66 -5.85
CA ASP A 134 14.28 5.03 -5.60
C ASP A 134 13.10 6.01 -5.46
N GLU A 135 13.35 7.21 -4.90
CA GLU A 135 12.28 8.23 -4.69
C GLU A 135 11.56 8.64 -5.99
N THR A 136 12.23 8.57 -7.15
CA THR A 136 11.62 8.90 -8.45
C THR A 136 10.67 7.82 -8.97
N GLU A 137 10.79 6.59 -8.45
CA GLU A 137 10.00 5.43 -8.86
C GLU A 137 8.81 5.19 -7.93
N PHE A 138 8.78 5.85 -6.76
CA PHE A 138 7.72 5.72 -5.77
C PHE A 138 6.57 6.69 -5.97
#